data_AF-A0A4R8B201-F1
#
_entry.id   AF-A0A4R8B201-F1
#
_cell.length_a   1.000
_cell.length_b   1.000
_cell.length_c   1.000
_cell.angle_alpha   90.00
_cell.angle_beta   90.00
_cell.angle_gamma   90.00
#
_symmetry.space_group_name_H-M   'P 1'
#
loop_
_entity.id
_entity.type
_entity.pdbx_description
1 polymer ?
#
loop_
_entity_poly.entity_id
_entity_poly.type
_entity_poly.pdbx_seq_one_letter_code
_entity_poly.pdbx_strand_id
1 'polypeptide(L)'
;MQYTILGFFLMIIMLLYFKIGGRFNIIDKPNHRSVHTEITLRGGAIIFWFSALLYFAQNIQTNYLFFTGITMVSLVSFWDDVQSLSNKIRISIHFQLLL
;
A
#
# COMPACT_ATOMS: atom_id res chain seq x y z
N MET A 1 -14.41 -16.06 -15.22
CA MET A 1 -14.43 -14.86 -16.07
C MET A 1 -14.36 -13.57 -15.27
N GLN A 2 -15.29 -13.27 -14.35
CA GLN A 2 -15.24 -12.04 -13.54
C GLN A 2 -13.95 -11.89 -12.71
N TYR A 3 -13.50 -12.93 -12.00
CA TYR A 3 -12.25 -12.87 -11.23
C TYR A 3 -11.00 -12.72 -12.11
N THR A 4 -11.02 -13.27 -13.32
CA THR A 4 -9.93 -13.15 -14.29
C THR A 4 -9.79 -11.71 -14.78
N ILE A 5 -10.92 -11.05 -15.07
CA ILE A 5 -10.98 -9.64 -15.47
C ILE A 5 -10.48 -8.76 -14.32
N LEU A 6 -10.89 -9.04 -13.09
CA LEU A 6 -10.44 -8.31 -11.90
C LEU A 6 -8.93 -8.44 -11.67
N GLY A 7 -8.37 -9.64 -11.85
CA GLY A 7 -6.92 -9.86 -11.78
C GLY A 7 -6.15 -9.04 -12.82
N PHE A 8 -6.62 -9.02 -14.08
CA PHE A 8 -6.02 -8.19 -15.13
C PHE A 8 -6.11 -6.70 -14.82
N PHE A 9 -7.24 -6.24 -14.30
CA PHE A 9 -7.44 -4.85 -13.92
C PHE A 9 -6.46 -4.42 -12.80
N LEU A 10 -6.34 -5.22 -11.74
CA LEU A 10 -5.39 -4.98 -10.66
C LEU A 10 -3.93 -5.02 -11.15
N MET A 11 -3.62 -5.90 -12.10
CA MET A 11 -2.29 -5.97 -12.72
C MET A 11 -1.97 -4.70 -13.53
N ILE A 12 -2.94 -4.13 -14.27
CA ILE A 12 -2.75 -2.85 -14.96
C ILE A 12 -2.49 -1.72 -13.94
N ILE A 13 -3.25 -1.67 -12.85
CA ILE A 13 -3.04 -0.69 -11.77
C ILE A 13 -1.64 -0.83 -11.17
N MET A 14 -1.17 -2.06 -10.94
CA MET A 14 0.17 -2.35 -10.44
C MET A 14 1.26 -1.80 -11.37
N LEU A 15 1.13 -2.02 -12.68
CA LEU A 15 2.10 -1.52 -13.67
C LEU A 15 2.10 0.02 -13.74
N LEU A 16 0.92 0.64 -13.68
CA LEU A 16 0.80 2.10 -13.61
C LEU A 16 1.46 2.64 -12.33
N TYR A 17 1.24 1.96 -11.21
CA TYR A 17 1.88 2.28 -9.94
C TYR A 17 3.40 2.20 -10.05
N PHE A 18 3.96 1.17 -10.70
CA PHE A 18 5.42 1.08 -10.89
C PHE A 18 6.01 2.25 -11.66
N LYS A 19 5.31 2.70 -12.71
CA LYS A 19 5.74 3.88 -13.49
C LYS A 19 5.71 5.16 -12.64
N ILE A 20 4.69 5.31 -11.81
CA ILE A 20 4.51 6.47 -10.93
C ILE A 20 5.53 6.43 -9.79
N GLY A 21 5.65 5.31 -9.08
CA GLY A 21 6.59 5.14 -7.98
C GLY A 21 8.04 5.33 -8.40
N GLY A 22 8.40 4.89 -9.62
CA GLY A 22 9.72 5.16 -10.19
C GLY A 22 9.97 6.66 -10.41
N ARG A 23 8.95 7.44 -10.77
CA ARG A 23 9.05 8.91 -10.93
C ARG A 23 9.15 9.64 -9.59
N PHE A 24 8.53 9.10 -8.54
CA PHE A 24 8.58 9.65 -7.19
C PHE A 24 9.77 9.13 -6.36
N ASN A 25 10.67 8.31 -6.93
CA ASN A 25 11.80 7.70 -6.23
C ASN A 25 11.40 6.95 -4.94
N ILE A 26 10.23 6.30 -4.94
CA ILE A 26 9.77 5.44 -3.83
C ILE A 26 10.51 4.10 -3.93
N ILE A 27 11.79 4.15 -3.60
CA ILE A 27 12.78 3.11 -3.88
C ILE A 27 13.34 2.60 -2.56
N ASP A 28 13.32 1.27 -2.39
CA ASP A 28 14.18 0.63 -1.40
C ASP A 28 15.59 0.56 -1.94
N LYS A 29 16.52 1.25 -1.27
CA LYS A 29 17.94 1.14 -1.60
C LYS A 29 18.54 0.01 -0.77
N PRO A 30 19.26 -0.93 -1.40
CA PRO A 30 19.91 -1.98 -0.65
C PRO A 30 20.92 -1.37 0.32
N ASN A 31 20.83 -1.78 1.59
CA ASN A 31 21.72 -1.37 2.67
C ASN A 31 22.55 -2.58 3.12
N HIS A 32 23.53 -2.41 4.01
CA HIS A 32 24.41 -3.50 4.47
C HIS A 32 23.71 -4.71 5.13
N ARG A 33 22.38 -4.66 5.32
CA ARG A 33 21.54 -5.74 5.87
C ARG A 33 20.64 -6.46 4.84
N SER A 34 20.55 -5.98 3.60
CA SER A 34 19.67 -6.56 2.58
C SER A 34 20.44 -7.51 1.65
N VAL A 35 19.86 -8.68 1.36
CA VAL A 35 20.44 -9.72 0.49
C VAL A 35 20.26 -9.37 -1.00
N HIS A 36 19.27 -8.54 -1.31
CA HIS A 36 18.99 -8.03 -2.64
C HIS A 36 19.98 -6.91 -2.97
N THR A 37 20.61 -6.98 -4.13
CA THR A 37 21.55 -5.98 -4.66
C THR A 37 20.88 -4.98 -5.60
N GLU A 38 19.63 -5.24 -5.99
CA GLU A 38 18.88 -4.43 -6.94
C GLU A 38 17.91 -3.47 -6.25
N ILE A 39 17.68 -2.34 -6.91
CA ILE A 39 16.71 -1.32 -6.51
C ILE A 39 15.30 -1.86 -6.71
N THR A 40 14.52 -1.94 -5.63
CA THR A 40 13.11 -2.37 -5.69
C THR A 40 12.18 -1.20 -5.38
N LEU A 41 10.97 -1.25 -5.93
CA LEU A 41 9.96 -0.25 -5.64
C LEU A 41 9.24 -0.59 -4.32
N ARG A 42 9.16 0.36 -3.40
CA ARG A 42 8.35 0.27 -2.17
C ARG A 42 6.89 0.64 -2.43
N GLY A 43 6.00 0.38 -1.47
CA GLY A 43 4.61 0.85 -1.54
C GLY A 43 3.65 0.00 -2.38
N GLY A 44 4.02 -1.23 -2.72
CA GLY A 44 3.14 -2.17 -3.46
C GLY A 44 1.82 -2.49 -2.73
N ALA A 45 1.73 -2.20 -1.43
CA ALA A 45 0.53 -2.40 -0.62
C ALA A 45 -0.70 -1.62 -1.13
N ILE A 46 -0.52 -0.57 -1.93
CA ILE A 46 -1.60 0.23 -2.53
C ILE A 46 -2.59 -0.63 -3.34
N ILE A 47 -2.13 -1.74 -3.93
CA ILE A 47 -2.96 -2.62 -4.77
C ILE A 47 -3.97 -3.38 -3.93
N PHE A 48 -3.62 -3.73 -2.69
CA PHE A 48 -4.55 -4.35 -1.74
C PHE A 48 -5.65 -3.39 -1.33
N TRP A 49 -5.32 -2.10 -1.17
CA TRP A 49 -6.34 -1.07 -0.91
C TRP A 49 -7.32 -0.94 -2.09
N PHE A 50 -6.84 -0.89 -3.33
CA PHE A 50 -7.71 -0.89 -4.51
C PHE A 50 -8.60 -2.14 -4.60
N SER A 51 -8.07 -3.30 -4.21
CA SER A 51 -8.85 -4.54 -4.15
C SER A 51 -9.96 -4.46 -3.10
N ALA A 52 -9.66 -3.93 -1.92
CA ALA A 52 -10.64 -3.70 -0.86
C ALA A 52 -11.68 -2.64 -1.24
N LEU A 53 -11.29 -1.61 -1.98
CA LEU A 53 -12.19 -0.58 -2.52
C LEU A 53 -13.20 -1.19 -3.49
N LEU A 54 -12.75 -2.07 -4.40
CA LEU A 54 -13.66 -2.77 -5.33
C LEU A 54 -14.65 -3.68 -4.57
N TYR A 55 -14.18 -4.38 -3.54
CA TYR A 55 -15.05 -5.18 -2.69
C TYR A 55 -16.07 -4.33 -1.93
N PHE A 56 -15.64 -3.19 -1.38
CA PHE A 56 -16.51 -2.25 -0.69
C PHE A 56 -17.55 -1.64 -1.62
N ALA A 57 -17.17 -1.27 -2.86
CA ALA A 57 -18.10 -0.72 -3.85
C ALA A 57 -19.26 -1.68 -4.19
N GLN A 58 -19.05 -2.99 -4.06
CA GLN A 58 -20.09 -4.01 -4.25
C GLN A 58 -20.91 -4.28 -2.97
N ASN A 59 -20.37 -3.96 -1.79
CA ASN A 59 -20.94 -4.30 -0.48
C ASN A 59 -21.01 -3.07 0.45
N ILE A 60 -21.48 -1.95 -0.11
CA ILE A 60 -21.45 -0.63 0.52
C ILE A 60 -22.20 -0.63 1.87
N GLN A 61 -23.36 -1.30 1.94
CA GLN A 61 -24.27 -1.15 3.08
C GLN A 61 -23.79 -1.81 4.38
N THR A 62 -22.96 -2.85 4.31
CA THR A 62 -22.59 -3.68 5.48
C THR A 62 -21.17 -3.45 5.98
N ASN A 63 -20.27 -2.88 5.16
CA ASN A 63 -18.83 -2.96 5.40
C ASN A 63 -18.14 -1.60 5.59
N TYR A 64 -18.87 -0.56 5.99
CA TYR A 64 -18.32 0.78 6.20
C TYR A 64 -17.15 0.80 7.19
N LEU A 65 -17.33 0.23 8.39
CA LEU A 65 -16.30 0.21 9.44
C LEU A 65 -15.04 -0.55 9.01
N PHE A 66 -15.22 -1.65 8.27
CA PHE A 66 -14.12 -2.45 7.75
C PHE A 66 -13.32 -1.68 6.68
N PHE A 67 -14.01 -1.01 5.75
CA PHE A 67 -13.36 -0.23 4.71
C PHE A 67 -12.64 1.00 5.28
N THR A 68 -13.20 1.66 6.29
CA THR A 68 -12.51 2.78 6.96
C THR A 68 -11.24 2.32 7.67
N GLY A 69 -11.26 1.15 8.32
CA GLY A 69 -10.08 0.57 8.97
C GLY A 69 -8.97 0.24 7.97
N ILE A 70 -9.33 -0.45 6.88
CA ILE A 70 -8.36 -0.76 5.80
C ILE A 70 -7.79 0.53 5.18
N THR A 71 -8.64 1.53 4.95
CA THR A 71 -8.19 2.81 4.38
C THR A 71 -7.20 3.51 5.31
N MET A 72 -7.43 3.52 6.62
CA MET A 72 -6.47 4.09 7.57
C MET A 72 -5.13 3.32 7.59
N VAL A 73 -5.19 1.98 7.72
CA VAL A 73 -3.96 1.15 7.78
C VAL A 73 -3.16 1.28 6.50
N SER A 74 -3.81 1.17 5.34
CA SER A 74 -3.14 1.28 4.04
C SER A 74 -2.54 2.66 3.79
N LEU A 75 -3.21 3.74 4.21
CA LEU A 75 -2.67 5.10 4.12
C LEU A 75 -1.41 5.26 4.97
N VAL A 76 -1.43 4.78 6.22
CA VAL A 76 -0.26 4.86 7.11
C VAL A 76 0.91 4.04 6.57
N SER A 77 0.67 2.81 6.13
CA SER A 77 1.71 1.95 5.54
C SER A 77 2.27 2.54 4.25
N PHE A 78 1.41 3.06 3.37
CA PHE A 78 1.85 3.68 2.13
C PHE A 78 2.67 4.95 2.39
N TRP A 79 2.28 5.74 3.40
CA TRP A 79 3.00 6.94 3.78
C TRP A 79 4.40 6.62 4.33
N ASP A 80 4.55 5.56 5.14
CA ASP A 80 5.86 5.06 5.62
C ASP A 80 6.74 4.52 4.48
N ASP A 81 6.13 3.96 3.44
CA ASP A 81 6.82 3.50 2.23
C ASP A 81 7.30 4.67 1.34
N VAL A 82 6.52 5.76 1.23
CA VAL A 82 6.82 6.93 0.37
C VAL A 82 7.88 7.85 0.99
N GLN A 83 7.72 8.19 2.26
CA GLN A 83 8.71 8.93 3.02
C GLN A 83 9.14 8.02 4.15
N SER A 84 10.44 7.69 4.21
CA SER A 84 11.00 7.03 5.37
C SER A 84 10.74 7.92 6.59
N LEU A 85 9.68 7.61 7.32
CA LEU A 85 9.23 8.44 8.43
C LEU A 85 10.36 8.45 9.45
N SER A 86 10.66 9.64 9.97
CA SER A 86 11.55 9.75 11.13
C SER A 86 11.06 8.77 12.21
N ASN A 87 11.97 7.95 12.75
CA ASN A 87 11.68 6.92 13.78
C ASN A 87 10.75 7.44 14.89
N LYS A 88 10.80 8.74 15.20
CA LYS A 88 9.94 9.40 16.19
C LYS A 88 8.45 9.31 15.83
N ILE A 89 8.09 9.54 14.57
CA ILE A 89 6.69 9.53 14.11
C ILE A 89 6.16 8.09 14.04
N ARG A 90 7.00 7.13 13.60
CA ARG A 90 6.64 5.70 13.56
C ARG A 90 6.25 5.16 14.94
N ILE A 91 6.99 5.53 15.98
CA ILE A 91 6.72 5.10 17.36
C ILE A 91 5.43 5.76 17.89
N SER A 92 5.21 7.06 17.64
CA SER A 92 4.00 7.75 18.09
C SER A 92 2.72 7.16 17.51
N ILE A 93 2.71 6.82 16.21
CA ILE A 93 1.52 6.24 15.56
C ILE A 93 1.27 4.81 16.04
N HIS A 94 2.30 3.97 16.16
CA HIS A 94 2.12 2.61 16.70
C HIS A 94 1.63 2.62 18.15
N PHE A 95 2.07 3.58 18.97
CA PHE A 95 1.61 3.71 20.35
C PHE A 95 0.15 4.17 20.44
N GLN A 96 -0.29 5.03 19.54
CA GLN A 96 -1.70 5.44 19.42
C GLN A 96 -2.61 4.33 18.88
N LEU A 97 -2.07 3.39 18.10
CA LEU A 97 -2.82 2.25 17.57
C LEU A 97 -2.99 1.11 18.58
N LEU A 98 -2.12 1.04 19.61
CA LEU A 98 -2.12 0.01 20.65
C LEU A 98 -3.03 0.38 21.84
N LEU A 99 -3.40 1.66 21.98
CA LEU A 99 -4.22 2.23 23.06
C LEU A 99 -5.70 2.30 22.66
#